data_AF-A0A0Q7SVQ2-F1
#
_entry.id   AF-A0A0Q7SVQ2-F1
#
_cell.length_a   1.000
_cell.length_b   1.000
_cell.length_c   1.000
_cell.angle_alpha   90.00
_cell.angle_beta   90.00
_cell.angle_gamma   90.00
#
_symmetry.space_group_name_H-M   'P 1'
#
loop_
_entity.id
_entity.type
_entity.pdbx_description
1 polymer ?
#
loop_
_entity_poly.entity_id
_entity_poly.type
_entity_poly.pdbx_seq_one_letter_code
_entity_poly.pdbx_strand_id
1 'polypeptide(L)'
;MAESSEQGFQVLTQPSGLAEDGGTAWNVQLTRLLRNTDRFAWGNWTLDPTIRVGALGWFNPTDSQFQGAQTGIAVPALTAVSGTDWHIEQGDVKQTTVGVKFDVPYKDPTTGTEVTVGLQSSWDFGTKGSLTSTGSTYGVEFVEDPAKVMLERYDEILQVAKKYNKATGDKIDQGFGMITKVWLTDGCVNIGSRQDKAEFSITGSVDGVAAMTGSDQSASLKGSYKNTSSTDNIEKRLFPSKTNVVDREPVAYAYEFTSFAGRVIIPRWVGDIPYLNLWLDNGGSYIVNATVTYWLNGDKVTRTARVSGGMDTQITGIPLEATDFDIRMDFTAGATQFLRVANPLNTWELGRGHIKLTGWWPGRSGAAWI
;
A
#
# COMPACT_ATOMS: atom_id res chain seq x y z
N MET A 1 16.83 35.08 -13.21
CA MET A 1 15.71 34.70 -12.34
C MET A 1 15.35 33.28 -12.72
N ALA A 2 15.80 32.32 -11.92
CA ALA A 2 15.59 30.90 -12.17
C ALA A 2 14.31 30.48 -11.43
N GLU A 3 13.34 29.98 -12.18
CA GLU A 3 12.13 29.35 -11.64
C GLU A 3 12.54 28.03 -10.98
N SER A 4 12.16 27.87 -9.71
CA SER A 4 12.29 26.64 -8.95
C SER A 4 11.30 25.61 -9.48
N SER A 5 11.82 24.48 -9.95
CA SER A 5 11.04 23.29 -10.25
C SER A 5 10.57 22.61 -8.96
N GLU A 6 9.48 23.10 -8.36
CA GLU A 6 8.67 22.30 -7.43
C GLU A 6 7.88 21.28 -8.25
N GLN A 7 8.50 20.13 -8.56
CA GLN A 7 7.74 18.92 -8.88
C GLN A 7 7.29 18.29 -7.56
N GLY A 8 6.30 18.92 -6.92
CA GLY A 8 5.51 18.28 -5.88
C GLY A 8 4.73 17.12 -6.50
N PHE A 9 4.95 15.91 -6.01
CA PHE A 9 4.20 14.73 -6.43
C PHE A 9 2.71 14.93 -6.10
N GLN A 10 1.86 14.89 -7.13
CA GLN A 10 0.40 14.92 -6.95
C GLN A 10 -0.06 13.57 -6.41
N VAL A 11 -0.69 13.57 -5.23
CA VAL A 11 -1.39 12.41 -4.67
C VAL A 11 -2.61 12.13 -5.54
N LEU A 12 -2.62 11.02 -6.27
CA LEU A 12 -3.63 10.74 -7.30
C LEU A 12 -5.03 10.43 -6.72
N THR A 13 -5.12 9.94 -5.48
CA THR A 13 -6.40 9.70 -4.79
C THR A 13 -6.13 9.45 -3.29
N GLN A 14 -6.59 10.34 -2.40
CA GLN A 14 -6.62 10.02 -0.96
C GLN A 14 -7.94 9.32 -0.61
N PRO A 15 -7.93 8.15 0.05
CA PRO A 15 -9.13 7.62 0.67
C PRO A 15 -9.62 8.59 1.76
N SER A 16 -10.93 8.77 1.87
CA SER A 16 -11.53 9.48 3.00
C SER A 16 -11.21 8.76 4.31
N GLY A 17 -10.79 9.52 5.34
CA GLY A 17 -10.63 9.00 6.71
C GLY A 17 -9.19 8.88 7.23
N LEU A 18 -8.17 9.24 6.43
CA LEU A 18 -6.82 9.44 6.98
C LEU A 18 -6.77 10.78 7.73
N ALA A 19 -6.30 10.76 8.97
CA ALA A 19 -6.14 11.98 9.78
C ALA A 19 -5.24 13.02 9.09
N GLU A 20 -5.49 14.30 9.35
CA GLU A 20 -4.62 15.40 8.90
C GLU A 20 -3.19 15.26 9.43
N ASP A 21 -2.25 15.71 8.61
CA ASP A 21 -0.82 15.50 8.76
C ASP A 21 -0.23 16.36 9.88
N GLY A 22 -0.31 15.88 11.11
CA GLY A 22 0.42 16.46 12.26
C GLY A 22 1.95 16.32 12.17
N GLY A 23 2.53 16.12 10.96
CA GLY A 23 3.97 16.00 10.70
C GLY A 23 4.65 14.76 11.27
N THR A 24 3.99 13.97 12.15
CA THR A 24 4.60 12.82 12.84
C THR A 24 3.77 11.54 12.77
N ALA A 25 2.73 11.51 11.93
CA ALA A 25 1.97 10.29 11.63
C ALA A 25 2.74 9.42 10.62
N TRP A 26 3.87 8.85 11.04
CA TRP A 26 4.85 8.25 10.12
C TRP A 26 4.29 7.12 9.28
N ASN A 27 3.43 6.26 9.86
CA ASN A 27 2.85 5.17 9.09
C ASN A 27 1.87 5.66 8.02
N VAL A 28 1.15 6.76 8.27
CA VAL A 28 0.29 7.42 7.28
C VAL A 28 1.15 7.94 6.12
N GLN A 29 2.24 8.64 6.43
CA GLN A 29 3.15 9.19 5.42
C GLN A 29 3.83 8.08 4.59
N LEU A 30 4.40 7.06 5.25
CA LEU A 30 4.97 5.90 4.57
C LEU A 30 3.94 5.21 3.67
N THR A 31 2.72 5.00 4.14
CA THR A 31 1.63 4.40 3.35
C THR A 31 1.35 5.22 2.10
N ARG A 32 1.28 6.56 2.20
CA ARG A 32 1.06 7.42 1.02
C ARG A 32 2.21 7.33 0.02
N LEU A 33 3.45 7.32 0.48
CA LEU A 33 4.62 7.21 -0.39
C LEU A 33 4.67 5.84 -1.10
N LEU A 34 4.39 4.75 -0.38
CA LEU A 34 4.29 3.41 -0.97
C LEU A 34 3.19 3.35 -2.04
N ARG A 35 2.08 4.06 -1.84
CA ARG A 35 0.98 4.09 -2.83
C ARG A 35 1.30 4.81 -4.13
N ASN A 36 2.40 5.57 -4.19
CA ASN A 36 2.89 6.11 -5.45
C ASN A 36 3.48 5.02 -6.37
N THR A 37 3.91 3.89 -5.82
CA THR A 37 4.47 2.76 -6.57
C THR A 37 3.51 1.57 -6.61
N ASP A 38 2.92 1.20 -5.45
CA ASP A 38 1.85 0.20 -5.34
C ASP A 38 0.65 0.80 -4.60
N ARG A 39 -0.35 1.24 -5.35
CA ARG A 39 -1.55 1.93 -4.85
C ARG A 39 -2.32 1.19 -3.76
N PHE A 40 -2.12 -0.12 -3.61
CA PHE A 40 -2.82 -0.97 -2.65
C PHE A 40 -2.00 -1.29 -1.39
N ALA A 41 -0.77 -0.79 -1.32
CA ALA A 41 0.11 -1.01 -0.19
C ALA A 41 -0.32 -0.24 1.06
N TRP A 42 -0.02 -0.84 2.21
CA TRP A 42 -0.02 -0.26 3.54
C TRP A 42 1.40 -0.32 4.11
N GLY A 43 1.81 0.73 4.80
CA GLY A 43 3.12 0.78 5.46
C GLY A 43 3.15 0.00 6.78
N ASN A 44 4.32 -0.55 7.10
CA ASN A 44 4.66 -1.07 8.42
C ASN A 44 5.83 -0.26 9.02
N TRP A 45 5.56 1.00 9.38
CA TRP A 45 6.59 1.90 9.93
C TRP A 45 7.30 1.29 11.15
N THR A 46 6.54 0.61 12.01
CA THR A 46 7.05 0.00 13.24
C THR A 46 7.89 -1.24 13.03
N LEU A 47 7.88 -1.82 11.81
CA LEU A 47 8.49 -3.11 11.50
C LEU A 47 7.98 -4.20 12.44
N ASP A 48 6.66 -4.23 12.65
CA ASP A 48 6.00 -5.21 13.51
C ASP A 48 6.12 -6.62 12.88
N PRO A 49 6.77 -7.59 13.56
CA PRO A 49 6.95 -8.94 13.03
C PRO A 49 5.65 -9.76 12.98
N THR A 50 4.55 -9.27 13.54
CA THR A 50 3.23 -9.93 13.46
C THR A 50 2.50 -9.64 12.16
N ILE A 51 2.94 -8.64 11.39
CA ILE A 51 2.45 -8.36 10.04
C ILE A 51 3.04 -9.40 9.08
N ARG A 52 2.26 -10.47 8.86
CA ARG A 52 2.60 -11.61 8.00
C ARG A 52 1.38 -12.05 7.22
N VAL A 53 1.57 -12.81 6.15
CA VAL A 53 0.45 -13.35 5.37
C VAL A 53 -0.42 -14.24 6.24
N GLY A 54 -1.74 -14.09 6.14
CA GLY A 54 -2.70 -14.80 6.97
C GLY A 54 -3.02 -14.14 8.32
N ALA A 55 -2.32 -13.05 8.68
CA ALA A 55 -2.67 -12.28 9.87
C ALA A 55 -4.02 -11.59 9.69
N LEU A 56 -4.95 -11.84 10.62
CA LEU A 56 -6.25 -11.19 10.70
C LEU A 56 -6.19 -9.95 11.58
N GLY A 57 -6.96 -8.93 11.20
CA GLY A 57 -7.04 -7.71 11.98
C GLY A 57 -7.89 -6.63 11.33
N TRP A 58 -7.69 -5.40 11.79
CA TRP A 58 -8.32 -4.20 11.25
C TRP A 58 -7.37 -3.01 11.35
N PHE A 59 -7.75 -1.86 10.81
CA PHE A 59 -6.94 -0.63 10.91
C PHE A 59 -7.51 0.33 11.94
N ASN A 60 -6.63 1.00 12.66
CA ASN A 60 -7.02 2.20 13.39
C ASN A 60 -7.12 3.38 12.39
N PRO A 61 -8.30 4.03 12.25
CA PRO A 61 -8.49 5.12 11.29
C PRO A 61 -7.60 6.33 11.55
N THR A 62 -7.05 6.51 12.76
CA THR A 62 -6.24 7.71 13.08
C THR A 62 -4.78 7.62 12.63
N ASP A 63 -4.18 6.41 12.59
CA ASP A 63 -2.74 6.24 12.35
C ASP A 63 -2.42 5.22 11.23
N SER A 64 -3.44 4.63 10.62
CA SER A 64 -3.33 3.60 9.58
C SER A 64 -2.55 2.37 10.04
N GLN A 65 -2.35 2.17 11.34
CA GLN A 65 -1.63 1.02 11.86
C GLN A 65 -2.56 -0.18 11.92
N PHE A 66 -2.06 -1.31 11.41
CA PHE A 66 -2.73 -2.60 11.53
C PHE A 66 -2.79 -3.03 13.00
N GLN A 67 -3.98 -3.44 13.42
CA GLN A 67 -4.27 -3.98 14.73
C GLN A 67 -4.53 -5.49 14.58
N GLY A 68 -3.57 -6.29 15.03
CA GLY A 68 -3.65 -7.75 14.93
C GLY A 68 -4.72 -8.33 15.85
N ALA A 69 -5.67 -9.06 15.26
CA ALA A 69 -6.68 -9.84 15.97
C ALA A 69 -6.21 -11.27 16.23
N GLN A 70 -5.55 -11.86 15.22
CA GLN A 70 -5.00 -13.22 15.23
C GLN A 70 -3.94 -13.36 14.14
N THR A 71 -2.73 -13.80 14.47
CA THR A 71 -1.56 -13.72 13.59
C THR A 71 -1.18 -15.06 12.93
N GLY A 72 -2.07 -16.06 12.93
CA GLY A 72 -1.70 -17.44 12.64
C GLY A 72 -2.78 -18.31 11.98
N ILE A 73 -3.66 -17.73 11.16
CA ILE A 73 -4.48 -18.58 10.28
C ILE A 73 -3.55 -19.16 9.22
N ALA A 74 -3.48 -20.49 9.17
CA ALA A 74 -2.68 -21.19 8.17
C ALA A 74 -3.29 -20.95 6.77
N VAL A 75 -2.56 -20.24 5.93
CA VAL A 75 -2.94 -19.98 4.54
C VAL A 75 -1.85 -20.53 3.61
N PRO A 76 -2.20 -20.94 2.38
CA PRO A 76 -1.23 -21.42 1.39
C PRO A 76 -0.42 -20.23 0.83
N ALA A 77 0.54 -19.75 1.61
CA ALA A 77 1.42 -18.66 1.23
C ALA A 77 2.55 -19.16 0.31
N LEU A 78 2.87 -18.35 -0.69
CA LEU A 78 4.00 -18.52 -1.60
C LEU A 78 5.01 -17.41 -1.33
N THR A 79 6.30 -17.75 -1.39
CA THR A 79 7.38 -16.78 -1.24
C THR A 79 8.17 -16.67 -2.55
N ALA A 80 8.28 -15.46 -3.07
CA ALA A 80 9.12 -15.12 -4.21
C ALA A 80 10.28 -14.24 -3.72
N VAL A 81 11.48 -14.82 -3.61
CA VAL A 81 12.70 -14.11 -3.22
C VAL A 81 13.14 -13.18 -4.35
N SER A 82 13.53 -11.94 -4.01
CA SER A 82 14.00 -10.94 -4.96
C SER A 82 14.99 -10.00 -4.29
N GLY A 83 16.12 -9.74 -4.94
CA GLY A 83 17.08 -8.72 -4.52
C GLY A 83 16.75 -7.41 -5.22
N THR A 84 16.04 -6.52 -4.55
CA THR A 84 15.82 -5.14 -4.99
C THR A 84 15.93 -4.21 -3.81
N ASP A 85 16.56 -3.06 -3.99
CA ASP A 85 16.58 -2.04 -2.94
C ASP A 85 15.29 -1.23 -2.99
N TRP A 86 14.86 -0.77 -1.84
CA TRP A 86 13.80 0.21 -1.75
C TRP A 86 14.31 1.44 -1.00
N HIS A 87 13.93 2.60 -1.52
CA HIS A 87 14.37 3.88 -1.02
C HIS A 87 13.20 4.85 -1.16
N ILE A 88 12.63 5.26 -0.03
CA ILE A 88 11.49 6.16 0.04
C ILE A 88 11.84 7.32 0.95
N GLU A 89 11.66 8.53 0.43
CA GLU A 89 11.96 9.78 1.14
C GLU A 89 10.87 10.82 0.93
N GLN A 90 10.69 11.67 1.95
CA GLN A 90 9.82 12.83 1.89
C GLN A 90 10.44 13.99 2.66
N GLY A 91 10.35 15.19 2.09
CA GLY A 91 10.87 16.42 2.67
C GLY A 91 12.37 16.59 2.45
N ASP A 92 12.99 17.45 3.26
CA ASP A 92 14.42 17.76 3.19
C ASP A 92 15.23 16.64 3.86
N VAL A 93 15.60 15.62 3.11
CA VAL A 93 16.47 14.51 3.56
C VAL A 93 17.73 14.47 2.70
N LYS A 94 18.89 14.30 3.34
CA LYS A 94 20.16 14.07 2.66
C LYS A 94 20.90 12.91 3.29
N GLN A 95 21.09 11.84 2.52
CA GLN A 95 21.93 10.72 2.94
C GLN A 95 23.39 10.92 2.49
N THR A 96 24.33 10.63 3.39
CA THR A 96 25.77 10.60 3.11
C THR A 96 26.39 9.31 3.67
N THR A 97 27.17 8.61 2.84
CA THR A 97 27.80 7.35 3.22
C THR A 97 29.32 7.47 3.11
N VAL A 98 30.03 7.10 4.17
CA VAL A 98 31.50 7.18 4.25
C VAL A 98 32.11 5.92 4.87
N GLY A 99 33.30 5.54 4.42
CA GLY A 99 34.08 4.46 5.03
C GLY A 99 34.68 4.90 6.36
N VAL A 100 34.64 4.02 7.37
CA VAL A 100 35.21 4.28 8.70
C VAL A 100 36.21 3.20 9.08
N LYS A 101 37.22 3.58 9.87
CA LYS A 101 38.14 2.63 10.51
C LYS A 101 37.67 2.37 11.93
N PHE A 102 37.69 1.12 12.36
CA PHE A 102 37.38 0.76 13.74
C PHE A 102 38.65 0.71 14.57
N ASP A 103 38.69 1.48 15.66
CA ASP A 103 39.81 1.46 16.61
C ASP A 103 40.01 0.08 17.27
N VAL A 104 38.90 -0.65 17.46
CA VAL A 104 38.86 -2.04 17.91
C VAL A 104 38.19 -2.87 16.83
N PRO A 105 38.80 -3.99 16.39
CA PRO A 105 38.22 -4.87 15.38
C PRO A 105 36.75 -5.20 15.72
N TYR A 106 35.88 -5.04 14.74
CA TYR A 106 34.46 -5.31 14.87
C TYR A 106 34.17 -6.73 14.39
N LYS A 107 33.62 -7.58 15.26
CA LYS A 107 33.16 -8.91 14.84
C LYS A 107 31.82 -8.79 14.13
N ASP A 108 31.81 -8.97 12.82
CA ASP A 108 30.61 -8.94 12.00
C ASP A 108 29.68 -10.12 12.41
N PRO A 109 28.43 -9.85 12.82
CA PRO A 109 27.50 -10.90 13.25
C PRO A 109 27.02 -11.80 12.11
N THR A 110 27.08 -11.35 10.84
CA THR A 110 26.70 -12.12 9.66
C THR A 110 27.76 -13.16 9.30
N THR A 111 29.04 -12.76 9.32
CA THR A 111 30.15 -13.64 8.89
C THR A 111 30.94 -14.25 10.04
N GLY A 112 30.79 -13.71 11.26
CA GLY A 112 31.59 -14.09 12.43
C GLY A 112 33.05 -13.62 12.38
N THR A 113 33.44 -12.85 11.36
CA THR A 113 34.83 -12.42 11.13
C THR A 113 35.08 -11.03 11.71
N GLU A 114 36.29 -10.79 12.20
CA GLU A 114 36.69 -9.44 12.64
C GLU A 114 37.06 -8.55 11.44
N VAL A 115 36.44 -7.37 11.37
CA VAL A 115 36.69 -6.35 10.36
C VAL A 115 37.24 -5.08 11.01
N THR A 116 38.21 -4.45 10.36
CA THR A 116 38.85 -3.19 10.82
C THR A 116 38.37 -1.96 10.05
N VAL A 117 37.63 -2.18 8.97
CA VAL A 117 36.99 -1.15 8.14
C VAL A 117 35.50 -1.44 8.11
N GLY A 118 34.71 -0.37 8.17
CA GLY A 118 33.26 -0.43 8.11
C GLY A 118 32.68 0.72 7.29
N LEU A 119 31.36 0.83 7.35
CA LEU A 119 30.59 1.85 6.67
C LEU A 119 29.80 2.65 7.70
N GLN A 120 29.73 3.96 7.53
CA GLN A 120 28.80 4.82 8.23
C GLN A 120 27.88 5.51 7.22
N SER A 121 26.58 5.27 7.36
CA SER A 121 25.53 6.01 6.64
C SER A 121 24.91 7.03 7.59
N SER A 122 24.81 8.29 7.15
CA SER A 122 24.27 9.40 7.93
C SER A 122 23.17 10.10 7.14
N TRP A 123 22.14 10.58 7.82
CA TRP A 123 21.01 11.31 7.26
C TRP A 123 20.85 12.64 7.98
N ASP A 124 20.84 13.71 7.19
CA ASP A 124 20.55 15.06 7.63
C ASP A 124 19.10 15.42 7.24
N PHE A 125 18.30 15.84 8.20
CA PHE A 125 16.90 16.23 8.01
C PHE A 125 16.76 17.75 8.15
N GLY A 126 16.51 18.46 7.06
CA GLY A 126 16.40 19.91 7.05
C GLY A 126 15.21 20.43 7.86
N THR A 127 14.07 19.74 7.75
CA THR A 127 12.78 20.18 8.31
C THR A 127 12.11 19.10 9.16
N LYS A 128 11.31 19.55 10.14
CA LYS A 128 10.37 18.69 10.88
C LYS A 128 9.40 18.00 9.93
N GLY A 129 9.17 16.71 10.14
CA GLY A 129 8.28 15.90 9.33
C GLY A 129 8.95 15.27 8.12
N SER A 130 10.21 15.60 7.81
CA SER A 130 11.00 14.84 6.85
C SER A 130 11.18 13.40 7.33
N LEU A 131 11.12 12.45 6.40
CA LEU A 131 11.32 11.03 6.71
C LEU A 131 12.05 10.31 5.60
N THR A 132 12.69 9.20 5.97
CA THR A 132 13.30 8.24 5.06
C THR A 132 13.01 6.82 5.53
N SER A 133 12.94 5.92 4.57
CA SER A 133 12.54 4.55 4.74
C SER A 133 13.29 3.75 3.66
N THR A 134 14.33 3.03 4.08
CA THR A 134 15.31 2.43 3.16
C THR A 134 15.72 1.05 3.62
N GLY A 135 16.05 0.16 2.69
CA GLY A 135 16.59 -1.15 3.04
C GLY A 135 16.72 -2.08 1.84
N SER A 136 17.26 -3.27 2.11
CA SER A 136 17.31 -4.36 1.14
C SER A 136 16.01 -5.17 1.17
N THR A 137 15.43 -5.46 0.00
CA THR A 137 14.29 -6.38 -0.10
C THR A 137 14.80 -7.82 -0.05
N TYR A 138 14.15 -8.64 0.77
CA TYR A 138 14.31 -10.09 0.77
C TYR A 138 13.44 -10.75 -0.31
N GLY A 139 12.19 -10.30 -0.42
CA GLY A 139 11.23 -10.82 -1.37
C GLY A 139 9.80 -10.45 -1.04
N VAL A 140 8.86 -11.18 -1.61
CA VAL A 140 7.42 -11.02 -1.39
C VAL A 140 6.83 -12.35 -0.96
N GLU A 141 5.99 -12.34 0.06
CA GLU A 141 5.16 -13.48 0.44
C GLU A 141 3.69 -13.13 0.19
N PHE A 142 2.90 -14.05 -0.40
CA PHE A 142 1.51 -13.77 -0.78
C PHE A 142 0.61 -15.02 -0.85
N VAL A 143 -0.71 -14.81 -0.81
CA VAL A 143 -1.72 -15.81 -1.16
C VAL A 143 -2.18 -15.58 -2.60
N GLU A 144 -2.17 -16.62 -3.44
CA GLU A 144 -2.54 -16.50 -4.86
C GLU A 144 -4.03 -16.18 -5.07
N ASP A 145 -4.92 -16.85 -4.33
CA ASP A 145 -6.36 -16.61 -4.35
C ASP A 145 -6.87 -16.32 -2.92
N PRO A 146 -6.66 -15.09 -2.41
CA PRO A 146 -7.05 -14.75 -1.05
C PRO A 146 -8.57 -14.79 -0.86
N ALA A 147 -9.34 -14.46 -1.90
CA ALA A 147 -10.79 -14.44 -1.81
C ALA A 147 -11.36 -15.84 -1.57
N LYS A 148 -10.88 -16.83 -2.31
CA LYS A 148 -11.26 -18.23 -2.09
C LYS A 148 -10.89 -18.70 -0.69
N VAL A 149 -9.64 -18.46 -0.27
CA VAL A 149 -9.16 -18.90 1.07
C VAL A 149 -9.99 -18.27 2.19
N MET A 150 -10.31 -16.97 2.08
CA MET A 150 -11.09 -16.26 3.09
C MET A 150 -12.56 -16.74 3.13
N LEU A 151 -13.16 -17.07 1.98
CA LEU A 151 -14.51 -17.62 1.92
C LEU A 151 -14.58 -19.04 2.47
N GLU A 152 -13.62 -19.91 2.15
CA GLU A 152 -13.52 -21.27 2.69
C GLU A 152 -13.35 -21.28 4.21
N ARG A 153 -12.73 -20.23 4.77
CA ARG A 153 -12.50 -20.06 6.21
C ARG A 153 -13.44 -19.03 6.86
N TYR A 154 -14.55 -18.66 6.20
CA TYR A 154 -15.40 -17.56 6.64
C TYR A 154 -15.86 -17.71 8.10
N ASP A 155 -16.29 -18.90 8.50
CA ASP A 155 -16.80 -19.14 9.86
C ASP A 155 -15.70 -18.98 10.93
N GLU A 156 -14.47 -19.41 10.64
CA GLU A 156 -13.31 -19.21 11.52
C GLU A 156 -13.01 -17.71 11.68
N ILE A 157 -12.95 -16.99 10.56
CA ILE A 157 -12.67 -15.55 10.54
C ILE A 157 -13.79 -14.76 11.23
N LEU A 158 -15.05 -15.14 11.01
CA LEU A 158 -16.23 -14.54 11.63
C LEU A 158 -16.17 -14.67 13.17
N GLN A 159 -15.72 -15.80 13.70
CA GLN A 159 -15.53 -15.98 15.14
C GLN A 159 -14.48 -15.02 15.70
N VAL A 160 -13.39 -14.80 14.97
CA VAL A 160 -12.38 -13.81 15.37
C VAL A 160 -12.96 -12.41 15.31
N ALA A 161 -13.61 -12.03 14.21
CA ALA A 161 -14.23 -10.71 14.04
C ALA A 161 -15.21 -10.38 15.17
N LYS A 162 -16.05 -11.35 15.58
CA LYS A 162 -17.01 -11.20 16.69
C LYS A 162 -16.33 -10.87 18.02
N LYS A 163 -15.18 -11.49 18.33
CA LYS A 163 -14.44 -11.22 19.58
C LYS A 163 -14.00 -9.76 19.71
N TYR A 164 -13.80 -9.09 18.57
CA TYR A 164 -13.35 -7.70 18.51
C TYR A 164 -14.46 -6.71 18.11
N ASN A 165 -15.73 -7.15 18.12
CA ASN A 165 -16.88 -6.34 17.69
C ASN A 165 -16.74 -5.79 16.26
N LYS A 166 -16.21 -6.62 15.35
CA LYS A 166 -16.03 -6.34 13.92
C LYS A 166 -16.95 -7.19 13.04
N ALA A 167 -18.06 -7.62 13.61
CA ALA A 167 -19.08 -8.38 12.91
C ALA A 167 -20.44 -8.19 13.58
N THR A 168 -21.48 -8.11 12.75
CA THR A 168 -22.88 -8.05 13.18
C THR A 168 -23.63 -9.27 12.65
N GLY A 169 -24.14 -10.11 13.55
CA GLY A 169 -24.84 -11.34 13.16
C GLY A 169 -23.92 -12.33 12.46
N ASP A 170 -24.16 -12.60 11.17
CA ASP A 170 -23.35 -13.46 10.31
C ASP A 170 -22.52 -12.68 9.28
N LYS A 171 -22.39 -11.36 9.45
CA LYS A 171 -21.71 -10.44 8.53
C LYS A 171 -20.48 -9.81 9.19
N ILE A 172 -19.33 -9.91 8.53
CA ILE A 172 -18.10 -9.25 8.96
C ILE A 172 -18.12 -7.79 8.46
N ASP A 173 -17.73 -6.87 9.32
CA ASP A 173 -17.70 -5.44 9.01
C ASP A 173 -16.52 -5.10 8.09
N GLN A 174 -16.70 -4.06 7.28
CA GLN A 174 -15.63 -3.53 6.46
C GLN A 174 -14.50 -2.92 7.30
N GLY A 175 -13.28 -3.08 6.81
CA GLY A 175 -12.05 -2.75 7.53
C GLY A 175 -11.52 -3.89 8.40
N PHE A 176 -12.29 -4.96 8.67
CA PHE A 176 -11.76 -6.22 9.19
C PHE A 176 -11.43 -7.17 8.05
N GLY A 177 -10.39 -7.98 8.21
CA GLY A 177 -9.86 -8.77 7.11
C GLY A 177 -8.52 -9.42 7.40
N MET A 178 -7.79 -9.72 6.32
CA MET A 178 -6.56 -10.50 6.33
C MET A 178 -5.44 -9.81 5.54
N ILE A 179 -4.21 -9.90 6.04
CA ILE A 179 -3.01 -9.57 5.27
C ILE A 179 -2.77 -10.68 4.24
N THR A 180 -2.77 -10.32 2.96
CA THR A 180 -2.72 -11.29 1.86
C THR A 180 -1.43 -11.26 1.06
N LYS A 181 -0.62 -10.23 1.27
CA LYS A 181 0.72 -10.08 0.69
C LYS A 181 1.56 -9.22 1.62
N VAL A 182 2.83 -9.55 1.76
CA VAL A 182 3.82 -8.74 2.47
C VAL A 182 5.09 -8.60 1.64
N TRP A 183 5.70 -7.41 1.71
CA TRP A 183 7.04 -7.18 1.18
C TRP A 183 8.04 -7.27 2.32
N LEU A 184 8.99 -8.17 2.18
CA LEU A 184 9.90 -8.61 3.23
C LEU A 184 11.26 -7.95 3.08
N THR A 185 11.91 -7.68 4.21
CA THR A 185 13.27 -7.11 4.29
C THR A 185 14.09 -7.83 5.36
N ASP A 186 15.39 -8.00 5.06
CA ASP A 186 16.40 -8.50 5.99
C ASP A 186 17.20 -7.36 6.65
N GLY A 187 16.96 -6.11 6.26
CA GLY A 187 17.68 -4.93 6.72
C GLY A 187 16.93 -3.66 6.37
N CYS A 188 16.53 -2.88 7.36
CA CYS A 188 15.70 -1.70 7.16
C CYS A 188 15.96 -0.59 8.17
N VAL A 189 15.87 0.64 7.68
CA VAL A 189 15.98 1.87 8.44
C VAL A 189 14.78 2.76 8.12
N ASN A 190 13.91 2.97 9.11
CA ASN A 190 12.85 3.97 9.07
C ASN A 190 13.20 5.10 10.03
N ILE A 191 13.34 6.31 9.52
CA ILE A 191 13.74 7.49 10.31
C ILE A 191 12.82 8.64 9.99
N GLY A 192 12.24 9.26 11.02
CA GLY A 192 11.41 10.45 10.90
C GLY A 192 11.90 11.57 11.81
N SER A 193 12.01 12.79 11.27
CA SER A 193 12.49 13.94 12.02
C SER A 193 11.37 14.64 12.77
N ARG A 194 11.47 14.78 14.09
CA ARG A 194 10.47 15.51 14.90
C ARG A 194 10.80 17.00 15.07
N GLN A 195 11.92 17.46 14.51
CA GLN A 195 12.37 18.86 14.55
C GLN A 195 13.14 19.25 13.27
N ASP A 196 13.48 20.51 13.13
CA ASP A 196 14.34 20.97 12.04
C ASP A 196 15.81 20.61 12.32
N LYS A 197 16.60 20.37 11.28
CA LYS A 197 18.05 20.10 11.34
C LYS A 197 18.41 18.93 12.26
N ALA A 198 17.65 17.84 12.19
CA ALA A 198 17.97 16.62 12.93
C ALA A 198 18.97 15.76 12.15
N GLU A 199 19.80 14.99 12.85
CA GLU A 199 20.77 14.10 12.23
C GLU A 199 20.69 12.70 12.84
N PHE A 200 20.78 11.67 12.00
CA PHE A 200 20.89 10.27 12.42
C PHE A 200 22.05 9.61 11.67
N SER A 201 22.77 8.69 12.32
CA SER A 201 23.73 7.83 11.64
C SER A 201 23.71 6.40 12.15
N ILE A 202 24.10 5.48 11.28
CA ILE A 202 24.28 4.06 11.57
C ILE A 202 25.66 3.63 11.07
N THR A 203 26.39 2.90 11.91
CA THR A 203 27.75 2.43 11.58
C THR A 203 27.87 0.94 11.86
N GLY A 204 28.56 0.21 10.98
CA GLY A 204 28.72 -1.24 11.07
C GLY A 204 29.66 -1.78 10.00
N SER A 205 29.66 -3.11 9.79
CA SER A 205 30.35 -3.70 8.64
C SER A 205 29.74 -3.21 7.33
N VAL A 206 30.49 -3.28 6.24
CA VAL A 206 30.05 -2.80 4.92
C VAL A 206 28.76 -3.50 4.51
N ASP A 207 28.77 -4.84 4.50
CA ASP A 207 27.62 -5.67 4.12
C ASP A 207 26.41 -5.44 5.04
N GLY A 208 26.66 -5.34 6.36
CA GLY A 208 25.61 -5.11 7.35
C GLY A 208 24.89 -3.79 7.15
N VAL A 209 25.63 -2.68 7.00
CA VAL A 209 25.03 -1.35 6.77
C VAL A 209 24.47 -1.22 5.36
N ALA A 210 25.09 -1.85 4.37
CA ALA A 210 24.57 -1.85 3.00
C ALA A 210 23.17 -2.49 2.93
N ALA A 211 22.95 -3.62 3.60
CA ALA A 211 21.61 -4.21 3.76
C ALA A 211 20.64 -3.27 4.49
N MET A 212 21.07 -2.63 5.58
CA MET A 212 20.22 -1.71 6.33
C MET A 212 19.76 -0.50 5.49
N THR A 213 20.55 -0.09 4.52
CA THR A 213 20.37 1.18 3.79
C THR A 213 20.04 1.03 2.32
N GLY A 214 19.95 -0.21 1.81
CA GLY A 214 19.65 -0.48 0.40
C GLY A 214 20.74 0.06 -0.53
N SER A 215 22.01 0.03 -0.11
CA SER A 215 23.14 0.50 -0.93
C SER A 215 23.80 -0.62 -1.75
N ASP A 216 23.31 -1.86 -1.64
CA ASP A 216 23.79 -3.02 -2.40
C ASP A 216 22.63 -4.02 -2.64
N GLN A 217 22.45 -4.41 -3.91
CA GLN A 217 21.28 -5.13 -4.44
C GLN A 217 21.33 -6.65 -4.26
N SER A 218 22.14 -7.16 -3.34
CA SER A 218 22.30 -8.60 -3.15
C SER A 218 21.23 -9.18 -2.22
N ALA A 219 20.45 -10.14 -2.75
CA ALA A 219 19.39 -10.85 -2.04
C ALA A 219 19.86 -11.69 -0.82
N SER A 220 21.18 -11.81 -0.59
CA SER A 220 21.73 -12.57 0.54
C SER A 220 22.26 -11.69 1.68
N LEU A 221 22.19 -10.36 1.56
CA LEU A 221 22.71 -9.47 2.58
C LEU A 221 21.74 -9.35 3.75
N LYS A 222 22.28 -9.52 4.96
CA LYS A 222 21.52 -9.38 6.20
C LYS A 222 21.91 -8.11 6.93
N GLY A 223 20.90 -7.33 7.29
CA GLY A 223 21.07 -6.09 8.03
C GLY A 223 21.76 -6.35 9.37
N SER A 224 22.79 -5.56 9.66
CA SER A 224 23.39 -5.51 10.99
C SER A 224 24.15 -4.21 11.18
N TYR A 225 24.36 -3.80 12.43
CA TYR A 225 25.08 -2.57 12.73
C TYR A 225 25.76 -2.63 14.10
N LYS A 226 26.83 -1.86 14.26
CA LYS A 226 27.63 -1.75 15.48
C LYS A 226 27.05 -0.74 16.46
N ASN A 227 26.68 0.44 15.97
CA ASN A 227 26.07 1.51 16.76
C ASN A 227 25.22 2.46 15.89
N THR A 228 24.48 3.33 16.56
CA THR A 228 23.79 4.46 15.94
C THR A 228 24.10 5.73 16.72
N SER A 229 24.05 6.87 16.03
CA SER A 229 24.08 8.20 16.65
C SER A 229 22.85 8.99 16.20
N SER A 230 22.36 9.89 17.04
CA SER A 230 21.27 10.79 16.67
C SER A 230 21.27 12.04 17.51
N THR A 231 20.85 13.17 16.94
CA THR A 231 20.43 14.34 17.71
C THR A 231 19.12 14.03 18.47
N ASP A 232 18.87 14.69 19.59
CA ASP A 232 17.58 14.60 20.29
C ASP A 232 16.43 14.92 19.32
N ASN A 233 15.31 14.20 19.40
CA ASN A 233 14.09 14.37 18.57
C ASN A 233 14.10 13.75 17.15
N ILE A 234 14.69 12.57 16.97
CA ILE A 234 14.40 11.67 15.84
C ILE A 234 13.57 10.48 16.31
N GLU A 235 12.60 10.06 15.50
CA GLU A 235 12.00 8.73 15.61
C GLU A 235 12.70 7.75 14.69
N LYS A 236 13.10 6.60 15.23
CA LYS A 236 13.76 5.54 14.45
C LYS A 236 13.12 4.18 14.71
N ARG A 237 12.94 3.41 13.64
CA ARG A 237 12.59 1.99 13.66
C ARG A 237 13.59 1.26 12.76
N LEU A 238 14.35 0.35 13.35
CA LEU A 238 15.44 -0.35 12.69
C LEU A 238 15.14 -1.85 12.72
N PHE A 239 15.48 -2.54 11.64
CA PHE A 239 15.47 -3.99 11.59
C PHE A 239 16.80 -4.50 11.05
N PRO A 240 17.59 -5.28 11.81
CA PRO A 240 17.32 -5.71 13.18
C PRO A 240 17.26 -4.54 14.18
N SER A 241 16.55 -4.74 15.29
CA SER A 241 16.34 -3.66 16.27
C SER A 241 17.50 -3.46 17.25
N LYS A 242 18.42 -4.43 17.34
CA LYS A 242 19.57 -4.41 18.27
C LYS A 242 20.89 -4.38 17.50
N THR A 243 21.87 -3.68 18.06
CA THR A 243 23.25 -3.69 17.59
C THR A 243 23.84 -5.09 17.67
N ASN A 244 24.75 -5.43 16.75
CA ASN A 244 25.55 -6.66 16.74
C ASN A 244 24.73 -7.95 16.68
N VAL A 245 23.55 -7.87 16.08
CA VAL A 245 22.65 -9.00 15.87
C VAL A 245 22.28 -9.04 14.40
N VAL A 246 22.04 -10.26 13.93
CA VAL A 246 21.34 -10.55 12.68
C VAL A 246 20.07 -11.29 13.07
N ASP A 247 18.92 -10.77 12.67
CA ASP A 247 17.66 -11.47 12.88
C ASP A 247 17.52 -12.65 11.89
N ARG A 248 16.79 -13.67 12.33
CA ARG A 248 16.72 -14.94 11.59
C ARG A 248 15.65 -14.95 10.51
N GLU A 249 14.57 -14.22 10.74
CA GLU A 249 13.40 -14.17 9.87
C GLU A 249 13.22 -12.74 9.36
N PRO A 250 12.98 -12.53 8.07
CA PRO A 250 12.73 -11.20 7.54
C PRO A 250 11.42 -10.64 8.11
N VAL A 251 11.31 -9.31 8.12
CA VAL A 251 10.09 -8.59 8.54
C VAL A 251 9.43 -7.91 7.37
N ALA A 252 8.11 -7.69 7.45
CA ALA A 252 7.41 -6.92 6.45
C ALA A 252 7.69 -5.42 6.61
N TYR A 253 8.08 -4.71 5.55
CA TYR A 253 8.10 -3.24 5.54
C TYR A 253 6.82 -2.64 4.96
N ALA A 254 6.09 -3.41 4.16
CA ALA A 254 4.81 -3.06 3.59
C ALA A 254 3.92 -4.32 3.45
N TYR A 255 2.62 -4.13 3.24
CA TYR A 255 1.67 -5.23 3.05
C TYR A 255 0.44 -4.82 2.22
N GLU A 256 -0.22 -5.79 1.58
CA GLU A 256 -1.58 -5.64 1.05
C GLU A 256 -2.59 -6.31 1.99
N PHE A 257 -3.78 -5.73 2.06
CA PHE A 257 -4.85 -6.19 2.92
C PHE A 257 -6.12 -6.49 2.10
N THR A 258 -6.84 -7.53 2.49
CA THR A 258 -8.14 -7.88 1.90
C THR A 258 -9.18 -7.84 3.00
N SER A 259 -10.29 -7.15 2.76
CA SER A 259 -11.35 -6.93 3.75
C SER A 259 -12.65 -7.64 3.37
N PHE A 260 -13.65 -7.57 4.26
CA PHE A 260 -15.01 -8.03 4.03
C PHE A 260 -15.98 -6.87 3.85
N ALA A 261 -17.10 -7.11 3.21
CA ALA A 261 -18.34 -6.37 3.42
C ALA A 261 -19.47 -7.39 3.56
N GLY A 262 -19.76 -7.78 4.81
CA GLY A 262 -20.56 -8.95 5.10
C GLY A 262 -19.85 -10.22 4.62
N ARG A 263 -20.41 -10.86 3.59
CA ARG A 263 -19.83 -12.06 2.95
C ARG A 263 -19.06 -11.75 1.66
N VAL A 264 -19.09 -10.51 1.20
CA VAL A 264 -18.35 -10.07 0.02
C VAL A 264 -16.89 -9.86 0.40
N ILE A 265 -15.95 -10.37 -0.40
CA ILE A 265 -14.52 -10.11 -0.23
C ILE A 265 -14.16 -8.87 -1.03
N ILE A 266 -13.49 -7.91 -0.39
CA ILE A 266 -12.92 -6.73 -1.02
C ILE A 266 -11.40 -6.92 -1.09
N PRO A 267 -10.86 -7.38 -2.23
CA PRO A 267 -9.42 -7.52 -2.39
C PRO A 267 -8.75 -6.14 -2.36
N ARG A 268 -7.49 -6.11 -1.92
CA ARG A 268 -6.65 -4.90 -2.01
C ARG A 268 -7.33 -3.67 -1.39
N TRP A 269 -7.94 -3.89 -0.23
CA TRP A 269 -8.72 -2.91 0.49
C TRP A 269 -7.81 -1.80 1.03
N VAL A 270 -8.15 -0.55 0.69
CA VAL A 270 -7.41 0.66 1.08
C VAL A 270 -8.28 1.68 1.82
N GLY A 271 -9.57 1.40 1.99
CA GLY A 271 -10.55 2.25 2.66
C GLY A 271 -11.99 1.80 2.38
N ASP A 272 -12.93 2.36 3.12
CA ASP A 272 -14.34 1.96 3.03
C ASP A 272 -14.97 2.25 1.66
N ILE A 273 -15.63 1.24 1.13
CA ILE A 273 -16.41 1.27 -0.11
C ILE A 273 -17.87 1.04 0.28
N PRO A 274 -18.71 2.09 0.34
CA PRO A 274 -20.11 1.93 0.74
C PRO A 274 -20.96 1.32 -0.39
N TYR A 275 -20.59 1.59 -1.64
CA TYR A 275 -21.28 1.11 -2.84
C TYR A 275 -20.37 1.26 -4.06
N LEU A 276 -20.67 0.48 -5.10
CA LEU A 276 -20.10 0.64 -6.42
C LEU A 276 -20.71 1.87 -7.12
N ASN A 277 -19.87 2.61 -7.85
CA ASN A 277 -20.25 3.77 -8.65
C ASN A 277 -19.63 3.67 -10.03
N LEU A 278 -20.42 3.96 -11.05
CA LEU A 278 -19.93 4.12 -12.42
C LEU A 278 -20.03 5.58 -12.84
N TRP A 279 -18.89 6.20 -13.07
CA TRP A 279 -18.76 7.55 -13.60
C TRP A 279 -18.66 7.53 -15.12
N LEU A 280 -19.41 8.44 -15.75
CA LEU A 280 -19.42 8.67 -17.18
C LEU A 280 -18.97 10.11 -17.41
N ASP A 281 -17.71 10.29 -17.80
CA ASP A 281 -17.13 11.59 -18.17
C ASP A 281 -17.32 11.80 -19.67
N ASN A 282 -18.09 12.81 -20.07
CA ASN A 282 -18.32 13.10 -21.48
C ASN A 282 -17.57 14.35 -21.94
N GLY A 283 -16.27 14.19 -22.17
CA GLY A 283 -15.46 15.19 -22.88
C GLY A 283 -15.80 15.38 -24.37
N GLY A 284 -16.80 14.67 -24.91
CA GLY A 284 -17.28 14.80 -26.28
C GLY A 284 -18.44 15.79 -26.44
N SER A 285 -18.99 15.88 -27.65
CA SER A 285 -20.18 16.70 -27.95
C SER A 285 -21.47 15.89 -28.09
N TYR A 286 -21.39 14.56 -28.03
CA TYR A 286 -22.53 13.67 -28.20
C TYR A 286 -23.42 13.64 -26.96
N ILE A 287 -24.71 13.38 -27.16
CA ILE A 287 -25.61 12.93 -26.08
C ILE A 287 -25.58 11.41 -26.03
N VAL A 288 -25.30 10.83 -24.87
CA VAL A 288 -25.17 9.39 -24.67
C VAL A 288 -26.23 8.89 -23.70
N ASN A 289 -26.95 7.83 -24.08
CA ASN A 289 -27.82 7.08 -23.18
C ASN A 289 -27.10 5.79 -22.77
N ALA A 290 -26.70 5.71 -21.51
CA ALA A 290 -26.07 4.53 -20.94
C ALA A 290 -27.12 3.62 -20.29
N THR A 291 -27.04 2.32 -20.56
CA THR A 291 -27.79 1.26 -19.90
C THR A 291 -26.78 0.29 -19.29
N VAL A 292 -26.82 0.15 -17.97
CA VAL A 292 -25.97 -0.76 -17.21
C VAL A 292 -26.83 -1.88 -16.69
N THR A 293 -26.43 -3.11 -16.99
CA THR A 293 -27.09 -4.29 -16.48
C THR A 293 -26.10 -5.17 -15.74
N TYR A 294 -26.48 -5.69 -14.57
CA TYR A 294 -25.62 -6.52 -13.73
C TYR A 294 -26.44 -7.58 -13.01
N TRP A 295 -25.76 -8.57 -12.44
CA TRP A 295 -26.37 -9.59 -11.59
C TRP A 295 -26.21 -9.24 -10.12
N LEU A 296 -27.26 -9.46 -9.34
CA LEU A 296 -27.33 -9.22 -7.91
C LEU A 296 -28.13 -10.35 -7.27
N ASN A 297 -27.48 -11.18 -6.45
CA ASN A 297 -28.13 -12.30 -5.76
C ASN A 297 -28.94 -13.23 -6.69
N GLY A 298 -28.48 -13.41 -7.93
CA GLY A 298 -29.15 -14.24 -8.93
C GLY A 298 -30.21 -13.52 -9.76
N ASP A 299 -30.49 -12.24 -9.48
CA ASP A 299 -31.41 -11.41 -10.25
C ASP A 299 -30.66 -10.44 -11.17
N LYS A 300 -31.21 -10.22 -12.37
CA LYS A 300 -30.67 -9.25 -13.33
C LYS A 300 -31.28 -7.87 -13.07
N VAL A 301 -30.43 -6.88 -12.80
CA VAL A 301 -30.83 -5.50 -12.50
C VAL A 301 -30.35 -4.58 -13.60
N THR A 302 -31.22 -3.66 -14.06
CA THR A 302 -30.88 -2.66 -15.08
C THR A 302 -31.02 -1.25 -14.52
N ARG A 303 -30.04 -0.39 -14.81
CA ARG A 303 -30.05 1.05 -14.53
C ARG A 303 -29.72 1.82 -15.78
N THR A 304 -30.22 3.04 -15.88
CA THR A 304 -29.96 3.91 -17.03
C THR A 304 -29.50 5.29 -16.59
N ALA A 305 -28.71 5.94 -17.43
CA ALA A 305 -28.30 7.33 -17.28
C ALA A 305 -28.22 8.00 -18.65
N ARG A 306 -28.42 9.31 -18.68
CA ARG A 306 -28.23 10.12 -19.89
C ARG A 306 -27.22 11.22 -19.58
N VAL A 307 -26.25 11.41 -20.48
CA VAL A 307 -25.21 12.42 -20.34
C VAL A 307 -25.07 13.22 -21.63
N SER A 308 -25.09 14.54 -21.50
CA SER A 308 -24.89 15.46 -22.63
C SER A 308 -23.40 15.73 -22.84
N GLY A 309 -23.02 16.29 -24.00
CA GLY A 309 -21.64 16.64 -24.28
C GLY A 309 -21.10 17.70 -23.31
N GLY A 310 -19.84 17.55 -22.90
CA GLY A 310 -19.16 18.41 -21.93
C GLY A 310 -19.69 18.29 -20.50
N MET A 311 -20.47 17.25 -20.19
CA MET A 311 -21.06 17.01 -18.87
C MET A 311 -20.70 15.63 -18.36
N ASP A 312 -20.77 15.45 -17.05
CA ASP A 312 -20.55 14.16 -16.41
C ASP A 312 -21.84 13.67 -15.75
N THR A 313 -21.97 12.34 -15.64
CA THR A 313 -23.02 11.73 -14.82
C THR A 313 -22.50 10.48 -14.14
N GLN A 314 -23.29 9.94 -13.22
CA GLN A 314 -22.94 8.74 -12.47
C GLN A 314 -24.15 7.84 -12.26
N ILE A 315 -23.90 6.54 -12.23
CA ILE A 315 -24.81 5.53 -11.72
C ILE A 315 -24.25 5.08 -10.37
N THR A 316 -24.95 5.44 -9.29
CA THR A 316 -24.48 5.27 -7.91
C THR A 316 -25.30 4.26 -7.12
N GLY A 317 -24.83 3.88 -5.92
CA GLY A 317 -25.59 3.01 -5.02
C GLY A 317 -25.79 1.61 -5.59
N ILE A 318 -24.84 1.13 -6.37
CA ILE A 318 -24.81 -0.26 -6.84
C ILE A 318 -24.24 -1.11 -5.70
N PRO A 319 -24.90 -2.19 -5.26
CA PRO A 319 -24.41 -3.03 -4.17
C PRO A 319 -23.04 -3.67 -4.50
N LEU A 320 -22.22 -3.93 -3.47
CA LEU A 320 -20.85 -4.45 -3.64
C LEU A 320 -20.82 -5.88 -4.17
N GLU A 321 -21.87 -6.66 -3.89
CA GLU A 321 -22.05 -8.02 -4.38
C GLU A 321 -22.46 -8.10 -5.87
N ALA A 322 -22.63 -6.97 -6.55
CA ALA A 322 -23.02 -6.96 -7.96
C ALA A 322 -21.90 -7.49 -8.86
N THR A 323 -22.23 -8.37 -9.79
CA THR A 323 -21.29 -8.97 -10.75
C THR A 323 -21.78 -8.86 -12.20
N ASP A 324 -20.91 -9.21 -13.14
CA ASP A 324 -21.24 -9.45 -14.55
C ASP A 324 -21.96 -8.27 -15.23
N PHE A 325 -21.28 -7.13 -15.22
CA PHE A 325 -21.76 -5.87 -15.78
C PHE A 325 -21.69 -5.90 -17.32
N ASP A 326 -22.80 -5.58 -17.96
CA ASP A 326 -22.91 -5.23 -19.37
C ASP A 326 -23.36 -3.76 -19.48
N ILE A 327 -22.48 -2.93 -20.02
CA ILE A 327 -22.65 -1.48 -20.11
C ILE A 327 -22.79 -1.12 -21.58
N ARG A 328 -24.02 -0.79 -21.98
CA ARG A 328 -24.37 -0.32 -23.32
C ARG A 328 -24.44 1.19 -23.33
N MET A 329 -23.79 1.83 -24.29
CA MET A 329 -23.77 3.29 -24.43
C MET A 329 -24.22 3.68 -25.84
N ASP A 330 -25.45 4.19 -25.96
CA ASP A 330 -26.04 4.62 -27.23
C ASP A 330 -25.77 6.12 -27.45
N PHE A 331 -24.88 6.43 -28.39
CA PHE A 331 -24.56 7.80 -28.80
C PHE A 331 -25.61 8.31 -29.79
N THR A 332 -26.25 9.44 -29.49
CA THR A 332 -27.24 10.06 -30.38
C THR A 332 -26.58 10.48 -31.68
N ALA A 333 -27.04 9.94 -32.81
CA ALA A 333 -26.40 10.13 -34.13
C ALA A 333 -24.93 9.66 -34.20
N GLY A 334 -24.54 8.73 -33.31
CA GLY A 334 -23.24 8.07 -33.30
C GLY A 334 -23.37 6.55 -33.20
N ALA A 335 -22.26 5.87 -32.93
CA ALA A 335 -22.22 4.41 -32.78
C ALA A 335 -22.49 3.99 -31.33
N THR A 336 -23.26 2.91 -31.14
CA THR A 336 -23.40 2.25 -29.84
C THR A 336 -22.09 1.57 -29.43
N GLN A 337 -21.67 1.76 -28.19
CA GLN A 337 -20.50 1.12 -27.59
C GLN A 337 -20.91 0.16 -26.47
N PHE A 338 -20.08 -0.85 -26.21
CA PHE A 338 -20.29 -1.84 -25.17
C PHE A 338 -19.03 -2.03 -24.35
N LEU A 339 -19.16 -2.08 -23.03
CA LEU A 339 -18.10 -2.46 -22.10
C LEU A 339 -18.63 -3.53 -21.14
N ARG A 340 -17.74 -4.43 -20.70
CA ARG A 340 -18.09 -5.51 -19.78
C ARG A 340 -17.09 -5.61 -18.65
N VAL A 341 -17.58 -5.92 -17.45
CA VAL A 341 -16.76 -6.14 -16.25
C VAL A 341 -17.38 -7.28 -15.45
N ALA A 342 -16.66 -8.40 -15.31
CA ALA A 342 -17.14 -9.56 -14.56
C ALA A 342 -17.21 -9.28 -13.06
N ASN A 343 -16.17 -8.67 -12.49
CA ASN A 343 -16.11 -8.34 -11.07
C ASN A 343 -15.61 -6.89 -10.89
N PRO A 344 -16.53 -5.92 -10.69
CA PRO A 344 -16.17 -4.53 -10.44
C PRO A 344 -15.32 -4.36 -9.20
N LEU A 345 -15.58 -5.09 -8.11
CA LEU A 345 -14.82 -4.96 -6.86
C LEU A 345 -13.33 -5.27 -7.03
N ASN A 346 -12.98 -6.13 -7.99
CA ASN A 346 -11.60 -6.48 -8.30
C ASN A 346 -10.91 -5.46 -9.22
N THR A 347 -11.67 -4.59 -9.89
CA THR A 347 -11.17 -3.75 -10.99
C THR A 347 -11.40 -2.25 -10.78
N TRP A 348 -12.42 -1.88 -10.00
CA TRP A 348 -12.81 -0.51 -9.72
C TRP A 348 -12.19 -0.07 -8.40
N GLU A 349 -11.18 0.79 -8.51
CA GLU A 349 -10.48 1.35 -7.35
C GLU A 349 -11.48 2.08 -6.44
N LEU A 350 -11.49 1.74 -5.13
CA LEU A 350 -12.43 2.28 -4.15
C LEU A 350 -13.91 2.15 -4.59
N GLY A 351 -14.23 1.11 -5.38
CA GLY A 351 -15.56 0.87 -5.93
C GLY A 351 -15.98 1.86 -7.00
N ARG A 352 -15.04 2.57 -7.64
CA ARG A 352 -15.32 3.58 -8.67
C ARG A 352 -14.81 3.11 -10.03
N GLY A 353 -15.73 2.85 -10.95
CA GLY A 353 -15.42 2.64 -12.36
C GLY A 353 -15.56 3.95 -13.12
N HIS A 354 -14.61 4.27 -13.99
CA HIS A 354 -14.64 5.50 -14.77
C HIS A 354 -14.60 5.16 -16.26
N ILE A 355 -15.61 5.64 -17.00
CA ILE A 355 -15.65 5.55 -18.45
C ILE A 355 -15.54 6.95 -19.03
N LYS A 356 -14.55 7.15 -19.89
CA LYS A 356 -14.43 8.35 -20.70
C LYS A 356 -15.17 8.17 -22.02
N LEU A 357 -16.13 9.07 -22.26
CA LEU A 357 -16.90 9.19 -23.48
C LEU A 357 -16.27 10.30 -24.33
N THR A 358 -16.06 10.02 -25.60
CA THR A 358 -15.32 10.90 -26.50
C THR A 358 -15.99 11.00 -27.87
N GLY A 359 -15.56 12.01 -28.64
CA GLY A 359 -16.01 12.26 -30.01
C GLY A 359 -16.71 13.60 -30.15
N TRP A 360 -16.53 14.24 -31.30
CA TRP A 360 -17.14 15.53 -31.64
C TRP A 360 -17.99 15.36 -32.88
N TRP A 361 -19.29 15.65 -32.82
CA TRP A 361 -20.24 15.45 -33.91
C TRP A 361 -19.98 16.43 -35.08
N PRO A 362 -20.01 15.98 -36.35
CA PRO A 362 -20.44 14.67 -36.85
C PRO A 362 -19.28 13.65 -37.04
N GLY A 363 -18.31 13.61 -36.13
CA GLY A 363 -17.16 12.70 -36.17
C GLY A 363 -17.42 11.31 -35.59
N ARG A 364 -16.35 10.65 -35.14
CA ARG A 364 -16.42 9.31 -34.53
C ARG A 364 -16.64 9.43 -33.02
N SER A 365 -17.60 8.67 -32.48
CA SER A 365 -17.79 8.50 -31.03
C SER A 365 -16.94 7.36 -30.47
N GLY A 366 -16.63 7.42 -29.18
CA GLY A 366 -15.87 6.39 -28.47
C GLY A 366 -16.19 6.33 -26.99
N ALA A 367 -15.99 5.17 -26.38
CA ALA A 367 -16.09 4.96 -24.95
C ALA A 367 -14.98 3.99 -24.51
N ALA A 368 -14.29 4.32 -23.41
CA ALA A 368 -13.22 3.49 -22.87
C ALA A 368 -13.12 3.65 -21.35
N TRP A 369 -12.67 2.60 -20.66
CA TRP A 369 -12.22 2.70 -19.27
C TRP A 369 -11.01 3.62 -19.17
N ILE A 370 -10.91 4.37 -18.09
CA ILE A 370 -9.74 5.20 -17.75
C ILE A 370 -9.14 4.82 -16.41
#